data_AF-A0A9Q4KTX7-F1
#
_entry.id   AF-A0A9Q4KTX7-F1
#
_cell.length_a   1.000
_cell.length_b   1.000
_cell.length_c   1.000
_cell.angle_alpha   90.00
_cell.angle_beta   90.00
_cell.angle_gamma   90.00
#
_symmetry.space_group_name_H-M   'P 1'
#
loop_
_entity.id
_entity.type
_entity.pdbx_description
1 polymer ?
#
loop_
_entity_poly.entity_id
_entity_poly.type
_entity_poly.pdbx_seq_one_letter_code
_entity_poly.pdbx_strand_id
1 'polypeptide(L)'
;MKKEFIIAIMCIFVTILAVYAVIATAPIGVDIAKEKVQEFVNDPSVNIQYQNTECLNLGDYYTFSTGNGQVYVNMYTGVIERSSFIDARKSSGEIRLDYAGAEMVAREYAEEKYCGFADMNMQLIKSDSENHGDAGSENSFIWRENIEGVLTPNTVVVNIHPASGRIVSYIGIQREINCVLEPELSEEDALKIAEKQFPDIRVTETTAELSIEYTKPDVQSLTWVITMKGKPEDHVLQGGLVVIDALTGEVLMTSPYL
;
A
#
# COMPACT_ATOMS: atom_id res chain seq x y z
N MET A 1 -33.27 6.16 -69.91
CA MET A 1 -32.10 5.56 -69.24
C MET A 1 -31.51 6.58 -68.26
N LYS A 2 -31.98 6.57 -67.01
CA LYS A 2 -31.34 7.31 -65.91
C LYS A 2 -30.94 6.26 -64.88
N LYS A 3 -29.63 6.09 -64.72
CA LYS A 3 -29.03 5.14 -63.77
C LYS A 3 -29.06 5.76 -62.38
N GLU A 4 -29.55 4.98 -61.44
CA GLU A 4 -29.49 5.20 -60.00
C GLU A 4 -28.03 5.24 -59.53
N PHE A 5 -27.72 6.13 -58.59
CA PHE A 5 -26.50 6.07 -57.79
C PHE A 5 -26.90 6.21 -56.32
N ILE A 6 -26.95 5.07 -55.64
CA ILE A 6 -27.01 4.96 -54.19
C ILE A 6 -25.55 5.06 -53.71
N ILE A 7 -25.20 6.10 -52.98
CA ILE A 7 -23.91 6.23 -52.30
C ILE A 7 -24.06 5.55 -50.93
N ALA A 8 -23.47 4.37 -50.78
CA ALA A 8 -23.30 3.71 -49.49
C ALA A 8 -22.09 4.33 -48.77
N ILE A 9 -22.33 4.95 -47.62
CA ILE A 9 -21.28 5.40 -46.70
C ILE A 9 -20.84 4.18 -45.89
N MET A 10 -19.66 3.66 -46.21
CA MET A 10 -19.03 2.57 -45.46
C MET A 10 -18.16 3.20 -44.36
N CYS A 11 -18.71 3.30 -43.15
CA CYS A 11 -17.95 3.69 -41.96
C CYS A 11 -16.94 2.59 -41.60
N ILE A 12 -15.65 2.85 -41.80
CA ILE A 12 -14.58 1.98 -41.31
C ILE A 12 -14.30 2.40 -39.86
N PHE A 13 -14.81 1.62 -38.90
CA PHE A 13 -14.33 1.65 -37.52
C PHE A 13 -13.00 0.91 -37.47
N VAL A 14 -11.89 1.64 -37.41
CA VAL A 14 -10.60 1.06 -37.02
C VAL A 14 -10.54 1.09 -35.50
N THR A 15 -10.85 -0.03 -34.85
CA THR A 15 -10.52 -0.24 -33.45
C THR A 15 -9.02 -0.50 -33.35
N ILE A 16 -8.27 0.52 -32.91
CA ILE A 16 -6.86 0.36 -32.55
C ILE A 16 -6.83 -0.30 -31.18
N LEU A 17 -6.74 -1.63 -31.16
CA LEU A 17 -6.28 -2.38 -29.98
C LEU A 17 -4.77 -2.12 -29.86
N ALA A 18 -4.40 -1.09 -29.11
CA ALA A 18 -3.03 -0.88 -28.71
C ALA A 18 -2.67 -1.97 -27.67
N VAL A 19 -2.07 -3.05 -28.14
CA VAL A 19 -1.39 -4.02 -27.26
C VAL A 19 -0.09 -3.34 -26.83
N TYR A 20 -0.09 -2.73 -25.65
CA TYR A 20 1.14 -2.25 -25.02
C TYR A 20 1.97 -3.46 -24.62
N ALA A 21 3.09 -3.66 -25.33
CA ALA A 21 4.12 -4.58 -24.87
C ALA A 21 4.78 -3.93 -23.65
N VAL A 22 4.58 -4.53 -22.47
CA VAL A 22 5.36 -4.20 -21.27
C VAL A 22 6.82 -4.50 -21.62
N ILE A 23 7.64 -3.46 -21.78
CA ILE A 23 9.08 -3.64 -21.87
C ILE A 23 9.52 -4.08 -20.49
N ALA A 24 9.84 -5.37 -20.32
CA ALA A 24 10.44 -5.86 -19.10
C ALA A 24 11.76 -5.11 -18.88
N THR A 25 11.79 -4.20 -17.93
CA THR A 25 13.00 -3.55 -17.47
C THR A 25 13.87 -4.62 -16.79
N ALA A 26 15.15 -4.68 -17.15
CA ALA A 26 16.07 -5.58 -16.46
C ALA A 26 16.29 -5.09 -15.02
N PRO A 27 16.45 -6.00 -14.03
CA PRO A 27 16.85 -5.61 -12.68
C PRO A 27 18.14 -4.79 -12.69
N ILE A 28 18.22 -3.77 -11.85
CA ILE A 28 19.48 -3.06 -11.58
C ILE A 28 20.48 -4.00 -10.90
N GLY A 29 21.78 -3.71 -11.01
CA GLY A 29 22.79 -4.47 -10.26
C GLY A 29 22.73 -4.19 -8.75
N VAL A 30 23.12 -5.16 -7.93
CA VAL A 30 23.22 -5.00 -6.46
C VAL A 30 24.10 -3.82 -6.06
N ASP A 31 25.19 -3.55 -6.81
CA ASP A 31 26.07 -2.41 -6.54
C ASP A 31 25.37 -1.06 -6.77
N ILE A 32 24.56 -0.95 -7.84
CA ILE A 32 23.74 0.25 -8.10
C ILE A 32 22.68 0.41 -7.01
N ALA A 33 22.03 -0.69 -6.61
CA ALA A 33 21.06 -0.67 -5.52
C ALA A 33 21.70 -0.22 -4.20
N LYS A 34 22.94 -0.66 -3.93
CA LYS A 34 23.71 -0.24 -2.76
C LYS A 34 24.03 1.26 -2.78
N GLU A 35 24.39 1.83 -3.94
CA GLU A 35 24.56 3.27 -4.13
C GLU A 35 23.26 4.02 -3.82
N LYS A 36 22.10 3.49 -4.22
CA LYS A 36 20.79 4.07 -3.86
C LYS A 36 20.53 4.04 -2.37
N VAL A 37 20.86 2.96 -1.67
CA VAL A 37 20.78 2.92 -0.21
C VAL A 37 21.68 3.99 0.43
N GLN A 38 22.89 4.18 -0.11
CA GLN A 38 23.84 5.17 0.39
C GLN A 38 23.32 6.61 0.23
N GLU A 39 22.72 6.92 -0.93
CA GLU A 39 22.05 8.20 -1.21
C GLU A 39 20.85 8.41 -0.27
N PHE A 40 20.03 7.37 -0.07
CA PHE A 40 18.81 7.46 0.75
C PHE A 40 19.09 7.69 2.23
N VAL A 41 20.04 6.93 2.81
CA VAL A 41 20.42 7.06 4.22
C VAL A 41 21.20 8.36 4.47
N ASN A 42 21.90 8.87 3.45
CA ASN A 42 22.66 10.11 3.50
C ASN A 42 23.71 10.16 4.65
N ASP A 43 24.30 9.00 4.98
CA ASP A 43 25.40 8.87 5.95
C ASP A 43 26.55 8.09 5.32
N PRO A 44 27.68 8.75 4.96
CA PRO A 44 28.80 8.09 4.28
C PRO A 44 29.53 7.06 5.15
N SER A 45 29.26 7.02 6.46
CA SER A 45 29.87 6.06 7.39
C SER A 45 29.07 4.77 7.55
N VAL A 46 27.86 4.71 6.98
CA VAL A 46 26.96 3.58 7.15
C VAL A 46 27.52 2.32 6.47
N ASN A 47 27.61 1.23 7.22
CA ASN A 47 28.05 -0.06 6.70
C ASN A 47 26.87 -0.76 6.02
N ILE A 48 26.78 -0.66 4.69
CA ILE A 48 25.72 -1.27 3.90
C ILE A 48 26.14 -2.67 3.45
N GLN A 49 25.38 -3.67 3.88
CA GLN A 49 25.61 -5.08 3.56
C GLN A 49 24.38 -5.66 2.88
N TYR A 50 24.54 -6.18 1.65
CA TYR A 50 23.51 -6.95 0.98
C TYR A 50 23.19 -8.21 1.79
N GLN A 51 21.91 -8.51 2.00
CA GLN A 51 21.48 -9.69 2.75
C GLN A 51 20.90 -10.76 1.82
N ASN A 52 19.81 -10.45 1.12
CA ASN A 52 19.13 -11.38 0.22
C ASN A 52 18.34 -10.63 -0.87
N THR A 53 17.73 -11.41 -1.74
CA THR A 53 16.68 -10.96 -2.66
C THR A 53 15.35 -11.54 -2.17
N GLU A 54 14.30 -10.71 -2.14
CA GLU A 54 12.97 -11.11 -1.72
C GLU A 54 11.94 -10.81 -2.81
N CYS A 55 11.10 -11.79 -3.12
CA CYS A 55 9.91 -11.63 -3.97
C CYS A 55 8.69 -11.46 -3.06
N LEU A 56 8.03 -10.31 -3.14
CA LEU A 56 6.76 -10.05 -2.48
C LEU A 56 5.67 -9.86 -3.54
N ASN A 57 4.39 -9.91 -3.17
CA ASN A 57 3.30 -9.74 -4.13
C ASN A 57 3.36 -8.40 -4.90
N LEU A 58 3.97 -7.38 -4.28
CA LEU A 58 4.07 -6.01 -4.78
C LEU A 58 5.34 -5.78 -5.62
N GLY A 59 6.29 -6.72 -5.64
CA GLY A 59 7.51 -6.62 -6.43
C GLY A 59 8.71 -7.40 -5.86
N ASP A 60 9.82 -7.30 -6.58
CA ASP A 60 11.10 -7.92 -6.21
C ASP A 60 12.07 -6.90 -5.61
N TYR A 61 12.77 -7.31 -4.55
CA TYR A 61 13.58 -6.41 -3.74
C TYR A 61 14.98 -6.97 -3.49
N TYR A 62 15.99 -6.11 -3.59
CA TYR A 62 17.24 -6.32 -2.88
C TYR A 62 17.10 -5.77 -1.45
N THR A 63 17.49 -6.57 -0.47
CA THR A 63 17.51 -6.14 0.92
C THR A 63 18.94 -5.88 1.40
N PHE A 64 19.09 -4.82 2.18
CA PHE A 64 20.36 -4.42 2.73
C PHE A 64 20.23 -4.17 4.23
N SER A 65 21.20 -4.64 5.01
CA SER A 65 21.39 -4.17 6.37
C SER A 65 22.28 -2.94 6.37
N THR A 66 21.93 -1.98 7.23
CA THR A 66 22.73 -0.77 7.49
C THR A 66 23.44 -0.83 8.84
N GLY A 67 23.40 -1.98 9.54
CA GLY A 67 23.77 -2.13 10.94
C GLY A 67 22.77 -1.51 11.93
N ASN A 68 22.03 -0.49 11.50
CA ASN A 68 20.99 0.20 12.25
C ASN A 68 19.57 -0.13 11.73
N GLY A 69 19.41 -1.16 10.93
CA GLY A 69 18.12 -1.57 10.39
C GLY A 69 18.25 -2.22 9.02
N GLN A 70 17.16 -2.17 8.27
CA GLN A 70 17.04 -2.78 6.95
C GLN A 70 16.46 -1.80 5.93
N VAL A 71 16.90 -1.93 4.68
CA VAL A 71 16.43 -1.15 3.54
C VAL A 71 16.11 -2.10 2.39
N TYR A 72 14.96 -1.87 1.74
CA TYR A 72 14.45 -2.67 0.64
C TYR A 72 14.43 -1.78 -0.62
N VAL A 73 15.21 -2.18 -1.62
CA VAL A 73 15.33 -1.48 -2.90
C VAL A 73 14.58 -2.27 -3.96
N ASN A 74 13.62 -1.64 -4.62
CA ASN A 74 12.93 -2.25 -5.76
C ASN A 74 13.94 -2.55 -6.87
N MET A 75 13.98 -3.80 -7.30
CA MET A 75 14.99 -4.29 -8.24
C MET A 75 14.90 -3.65 -9.63
N TYR A 76 13.73 -3.15 -10.03
CA TYR A 76 13.52 -2.63 -11.38
C TYR A 76 13.59 -1.11 -11.46
N THR A 77 13.30 -0.41 -10.35
CA THR A 77 13.28 1.06 -10.30
C THR A 77 14.45 1.65 -9.52
N GLY A 78 15.09 0.88 -8.63
CA GLY A 78 16.11 1.37 -7.71
C GLY A 78 15.57 2.26 -6.59
N VAL A 79 14.24 2.40 -6.47
CA VAL A 79 13.58 3.17 -5.41
C VAL A 79 13.65 2.40 -4.10
N ILE A 80 13.91 3.10 -3.00
CA ILE A 80 13.79 2.55 -1.66
C ILE A 80 12.31 2.57 -1.29
N GLU A 81 11.69 1.39 -1.29
CA GLU A 81 10.26 1.28 -0.97
C GLU A 81 10.02 0.96 0.49
N ARG A 82 11.03 0.47 1.23
CA ARG A 82 10.92 0.21 2.67
C ARG A 82 12.25 0.50 3.37
N SER A 83 12.18 1.06 4.56
CA SER A 83 13.32 1.20 5.45
C SER A 83 12.92 1.15 6.92
N SER A 84 13.82 0.66 7.77
CA SER A 84 13.67 0.67 9.22
C SER A 84 14.95 1.17 9.90
N PHE A 85 14.79 1.85 11.04
CA PHE A 85 15.86 2.46 11.82
C PHE A 85 15.73 2.04 13.28
N ILE A 86 16.43 0.98 13.68
CA ILE A 86 16.34 0.36 15.01
C ILE A 86 16.69 1.36 16.11
N ASP A 87 17.75 2.15 15.94
CA ASP A 87 18.19 3.12 16.93
C ASP A 87 17.20 4.26 17.13
N ALA A 88 16.28 4.51 16.18
CA ALA A 88 15.24 5.51 16.35
C ALA A 88 14.23 5.13 17.44
N ARG A 89 14.11 3.84 17.76
CA ARG A 89 13.25 3.31 18.84
C ARG A 89 13.85 3.50 20.24
N LYS A 90 15.14 3.83 20.34
CA LYS A 90 15.79 4.05 21.64
C LYS A 90 15.19 5.29 22.30
N SER A 91 14.51 5.08 23.43
CA SER A 91 13.87 6.13 24.20
C SER A 91 14.87 7.14 24.73
N SER A 92 14.57 8.42 24.56
CA SER A 92 15.25 9.53 25.24
C SER A 92 14.64 9.85 26.62
N GLY A 93 13.55 9.18 27.02
CA GLY A 93 12.86 9.40 28.30
C GLY A 93 11.96 10.64 28.38
N GLU A 94 11.97 11.52 27.37
CA GLU A 94 11.15 12.74 27.31
C GLU A 94 10.31 12.75 26.04
N ILE A 95 8.98 12.91 26.18
CA ILE A 95 8.10 13.18 25.04
C ILE A 95 8.15 14.66 24.70
N ARG A 96 8.64 14.99 23.50
CA ARG A 96 8.84 16.37 23.07
C ARG A 96 7.90 16.84 21.97
N LEU A 97 7.27 15.93 21.24
CA LEU A 97 6.31 16.26 20.20
C LEU A 97 4.89 15.95 20.67
N ASP A 98 3.99 16.90 20.44
CA ASP A 98 2.57 16.59 20.44
C ASP A 98 2.20 15.84 19.14
N TYR A 99 0.97 15.35 19.09
CA TYR A 99 0.51 14.51 17.99
C TYR A 99 0.52 15.25 16.64
N ALA A 100 0.11 16.51 16.63
CA ALA A 100 0.11 17.35 15.43
C ALA A 100 1.54 17.61 14.92
N GLY A 101 2.50 17.83 15.83
CA GLY A 101 3.91 17.93 15.49
C GLY A 101 4.47 16.64 14.90
N ALA A 102 4.05 15.48 15.43
CA ALA A 102 4.45 14.18 14.86
C ALA A 102 3.88 13.98 13.44
N GLU A 103 2.61 14.32 13.21
CA GLU A 103 2.00 14.23 11.87
C GLU A 103 2.71 15.13 10.87
N MET A 104 3.05 16.37 11.26
CA MET A 104 3.77 17.31 10.41
C MET A 104 5.14 16.76 9.98
N VAL A 105 5.92 16.22 10.93
CA VAL A 105 7.22 15.60 10.63
C VAL A 105 7.06 14.39 9.71
N ALA A 106 6.03 13.55 9.93
CA ALA A 106 5.76 12.40 9.08
C ALA A 106 5.41 12.82 7.64
N ARG A 107 4.59 13.86 7.51
CA ARG A 107 4.20 14.41 6.22
C ARG A 107 5.37 15.02 5.47
N GLU A 108 6.20 15.82 6.14
CA GLU A 108 7.41 16.40 5.52
C GLU A 108 8.34 15.29 5.01
N TYR A 109 8.52 14.22 5.79
CA TYR A 109 9.33 13.08 5.38
C TYR A 109 8.71 12.33 4.19
N ALA A 110 7.38 12.17 4.18
CA ALA A 110 6.66 11.57 3.06
C ALA A 110 6.82 12.40 1.77
N GLU A 111 6.65 13.71 1.85
CA GLU A 111 6.83 14.65 0.73
C GLU A 111 8.27 14.67 0.20
N GLU A 112 9.27 14.50 1.08
CA GLU A 112 10.67 14.42 0.70
C GLU A 112 11.02 13.11 -0.02
N LYS A 113 10.53 11.96 0.50
CA LYS A 113 10.97 10.63 0.05
C LYS A 113 10.09 10.01 -1.02
N TYR A 114 8.81 10.35 -1.08
CA TYR A 114 7.86 9.75 -2.02
C TYR A 114 7.61 10.67 -3.22
N CYS A 115 7.99 10.22 -4.41
CA CYS A 115 7.83 10.99 -5.64
C CYS A 115 6.35 11.22 -5.96
N GLY A 116 5.95 12.48 -6.15
CA GLY A 116 4.58 12.84 -6.49
C GLY A 116 3.60 12.85 -5.32
N PHE A 117 4.06 12.78 -4.06
CA PHE A 117 3.17 12.80 -2.88
C PHE A 117 2.19 13.98 -2.89
N ALA A 118 2.69 15.19 -3.21
CA ALA A 118 1.89 16.41 -3.23
C ALA A 118 0.99 16.53 -4.48
N ASP A 119 1.33 15.82 -5.55
CA ASP A 119 0.61 15.86 -6.83
C ASP A 119 -0.52 14.81 -6.88
N MET A 120 -0.33 13.69 -6.18
CA MET A 120 -1.33 12.64 -6.01
C MET A 120 -2.38 13.04 -4.99
N ASN A 121 -3.60 12.50 -5.12
CA ASN A 121 -4.66 12.68 -4.13
C ASN A 121 -4.43 11.77 -2.91
N MET A 122 -3.32 11.99 -2.20
CA MET A 122 -2.93 11.23 -1.01
C MET A 122 -3.82 11.59 0.18
N GLN A 123 -4.60 10.62 0.65
CA GLN A 123 -5.48 10.77 1.81
C GLN A 123 -4.86 10.11 3.03
N LEU A 124 -4.87 10.79 4.18
CA LEU A 124 -4.47 10.18 5.46
C LEU A 124 -5.59 9.22 5.89
N ILE A 125 -5.36 7.92 5.75
CA ILE A 125 -6.35 6.86 6.04
C ILE A 125 -6.15 6.24 7.43
N LYS A 126 -4.96 6.36 8.01
CA LYS A 126 -4.66 5.89 9.37
C LYS A 126 -3.74 6.87 10.08
N SER A 127 -4.05 7.13 11.34
CA SER A 127 -3.29 8.00 12.23
C SER A 127 -3.46 7.46 13.65
N ASP A 128 -2.53 6.62 14.09
CA ASP A 128 -2.62 5.92 15.38
C ASP A 128 -1.33 6.04 16.19
N SER A 129 -1.48 6.07 17.52
CA SER A 129 -0.37 5.80 18.45
C SER A 129 -0.35 4.32 18.79
N GLU A 130 0.71 3.63 18.36
CA GLU A 130 0.92 2.22 18.62
C GLU A 130 1.87 2.03 19.81
N ASN A 131 1.48 1.19 20.76
CA ASN A 131 2.30 0.83 21.91
C ASN A 131 2.61 -0.67 21.87
N HIS A 132 3.89 -0.98 21.63
CA HIS A 132 4.40 -2.35 21.51
C HIS A 132 4.98 -2.88 22.83
N GLY A 133 4.62 -2.27 23.97
CA GLY A 133 5.16 -2.61 25.29
C GLY A 133 6.65 -2.33 25.37
N ASP A 134 7.44 -3.36 25.68
CA ASP A 134 8.90 -3.25 25.83
C ASP A 134 9.62 -2.88 24.52
N ALA A 135 8.99 -3.10 23.36
CA ALA A 135 9.52 -2.69 22.06
C ALA A 135 9.31 -1.20 21.75
N GLY A 136 8.71 -0.45 22.67
CA GLY A 136 8.49 0.98 22.60
C GLY A 136 7.15 1.37 21.97
N SER A 137 6.98 2.67 21.75
CA SER A 137 5.77 3.22 21.12
C SER A 137 6.16 3.99 19.86
N GLU A 138 5.27 4.01 18.87
CA GLU A 138 5.42 4.77 17.64
C GLU A 138 4.09 5.40 17.23
N ASN A 139 4.13 6.61 16.66
CA ASN A 139 2.99 7.18 15.95
C ASN A 139 3.08 6.72 14.49
N SER A 140 2.02 6.08 13.99
CA SER A 140 1.92 5.56 12.64
C SER A 140 0.97 6.40 11.81
N PHE A 141 1.45 6.86 10.67
CA PHE A 141 0.66 7.64 9.71
C PHE A 141 0.68 6.92 8.36
N ILE A 142 -0.49 6.66 7.80
CA ILE A 142 -0.65 6.01 6.50
C ILE A 142 -1.41 6.92 5.57
N TRP A 143 -0.75 7.32 4.49
CA TRP A 143 -1.37 7.97 3.35
C TRP A 143 -1.53 6.99 2.21
N ARG A 144 -2.69 7.03 1.55
CA ARG A 144 -2.96 6.23 0.37
C ARG A 144 -3.66 7.10 -0.66
N GLU A 145 -3.25 6.97 -1.91
CA GLU A 145 -3.89 7.71 -3.00
C GLU A 145 -5.34 7.24 -3.16
N ASN A 146 -6.25 8.20 -3.36
CA ASN A 146 -7.63 7.94 -3.70
C ASN A 146 -7.94 8.44 -5.12
N ILE A 147 -8.41 7.55 -5.99
CA ILE A 147 -8.90 7.89 -7.32
C ILE A 147 -10.37 7.50 -7.38
N GLU A 148 -11.25 8.50 -7.49
CA GLU A 148 -12.70 8.30 -7.65
C GLU A 148 -13.34 7.40 -6.58
N GLY A 149 -12.84 7.47 -5.33
CA GLY A 149 -13.32 6.65 -4.22
C GLY A 149 -12.58 5.32 -4.05
N VAL A 150 -11.68 4.97 -4.97
CA VAL A 150 -10.84 3.75 -4.89
C VAL A 150 -9.49 4.06 -4.25
N LEU A 151 -9.12 3.32 -3.22
CA LEU A 151 -7.77 3.36 -2.65
C LEU A 151 -6.80 2.59 -3.55
N THR A 152 -5.77 3.26 -4.07
CA THR A 152 -4.83 2.67 -5.03
C THR A 152 -3.63 2.05 -4.30
N PRO A 153 -2.76 1.26 -4.94
CA PRO A 153 -1.58 0.73 -4.27
C PRO A 153 -0.55 1.82 -3.88
N ASN A 154 -0.71 3.05 -4.38
CA ASN A 154 0.15 4.18 -4.08
C ASN A 154 0.00 4.58 -2.61
N THR A 155 0.96 4.16 -1.80
CA THR A 155 0.86 4.19 -0.33
C THR A 155 2.16 4.67 0.29
N VAL A 156 2.04 5.56 1.28
CA VAL A 156 3.14 5.98 2.14
C VAL A 156 2.80 5.68 3.59
N VAL A 157 3.67 4.93 4.27
CA VAL A 157 3.61 4.71 5.72
C VAL A 157 4.83 5.35 6.35
N VAL A 158 4.61 6.17 7.37
CA VAL A 158 5.70 6.72 8.18
C VAL A 158 5.41 6.45 9.64
N ASN A 159 6.34 5.74 10.30
CA ASN A 159 6.29 5.55 11.75
C ASN A 159 7.34 6.42 12.42
N ILE A 160 6.94 7.13 13.47
CA ILE A 160 7.76 8.10 14.17
C ILE A 160 7.83 7.75 15.66
N HIS A 161 9.02 7.85 16.24
CA HIS A 161 9.17 7.75 17.68
C HIS A 161 8.53 8.98 18.35
N PRO A 162 7.49 8.81 19.19
CA PRO A 162 6.61 9.89 19.65
C PRO A 162 7.38 10.92 20.48
N ALA A 163 8.47 10.49 21.13
CA ALA A 163 9.23 11.34 22.02
C ALA A 163 10.28 12.21 21.32
N SER A 164 10.86 11.70 20.23
CA SER A 164 12.05 12.28 19.61
C SER A 164 11.82 12.81 18.21
N GLY A 165 10.68 12.47 17.58
CA GLY A 165 10.41 12.81 16.18
C GLY A 165 11.25 12.03 15.17
N ARG A 166 12.06 11.07 15.62
CA ARG A 166 12.91 10.28 14.73
C ARG A 166 12.05 9.31 13.93
N ILE A 167 12.32 9.22 12.63
CA ILE A 167 11.71 8.23 11.75
C ILE A 167 12.16 6.84 12.19
N VAL A 168 11.20 5.99 12.55
CA VAL A 168 11.41 4.59 12.93
C VAL A 168 11.34 3.68 11.71
N SER A 169 10.39 3.93 10.82
CA SER A 169 10.30 3.22 9.55
C SER A 169 9.56 4.03 8.50
N TYR A 170 9.78 3.65 7.26
CA TYR A 170 9.17 4.24 6.08
C TYR A 170 8.80 3.13 5.10
N ILE A 171 7.61 3.25 4.50
CA ILE A 171 7.21 2.49 3.32
C ILE A 171 6.71 3.51 2.30
N GLY A 172 7.17 3.41 1.05
CA GLY A 172 6.72 4.24 -0.07
C GLY A 172 6.57 3.38 -1.31
N ILE A 173 5.34 2.98 -1.61
CA ILE A 173 5.04 2.09 -2.74
C ILE A 173 4.32 2.93 -3.80
N GLN A 174 4.90 2.98 -5.00
CA GLN A 174 4.30 3.63 -6.16
C GLN A 174 4.15 2.63 -7.31
N ARG A 175 2.94 2.48 -7.81
CA ARG A 175 2.58 1.57 -8.90
C ARG A 175 1.69 2.29 -9.89
N GLU A 176 1.93 2.02 -11.17
CA GLU A 176 0.97 2.35 -12.21
C GLU A 176 -0.28 1.49 -12.04
N ILE A 177 -1.45 2.10 -12.19
CA ILE A 177 -2.72 1.41 -12.05
C ILE A 177 -3.08 0.76 -13.39
N ASN A 178 -3.29 -0.55 -13.39
CA ASN A 178 -3.52 -1.32 -14.60
C ASN A 178 -4.81 -2.18 -14.56
N CYS A 179 -5.70 -1.94 -13.60
CA CYS A 179 -7.00 -2.59 -13.49
C CYS A 179 -8.15 -1.58 -13.69
N VAL A 180 -9.36 -2.12 -13.88
CA VAL A 180 -10.60 -1.31 -13.86
C VAL A 180 -10.87 -0.78 -12.45
N LEU A 181 -11.48 0.40 -12.35
CA LEU A 181 -11.81 1.05 -11.08
C LEU A 181 -13.29 0.97 -10.72
N GLU A 182 -14.14 0.65 -11.70
CA GLU A 182 -15.57 0.49 -11.49
C GLU A 182 -15.87 -0.96 -11.06
N PRO A 183 -16.52 -1.17 -9.89
CA PRO A 183 -16.88 -2.51 -9.44
C PRO A 183 -18.14 -3.02 -10.16
N GLU A 184 -18.19 -4.32 -10.46
CA GLU A 184 -19.44 -4.96 -10.91
C GLU A 184 -20.32 -5.38 -9.72
N LEU A 185 -19.68 -5.66 -8.57
CA LEU A 185 -20.33 -6.01 -7.31
C LEU A 185 -20.57 -4.75 -6.47
N SER A 186 -21.82 -4.52 -6.06
CA SER A 186 -22.16 -3.41 -5.16
C SER A 186 -21.58 -3.60 -3.75
N GLU A 187 -21.36 -2.50 -3.03
CA GLU A 187 -20.96 -2.53 -1.62
C GLU A 187 -21.95 -3.34 -0.77
N GLU A 188 -23.25 -3.18 -1.01
CA GLU A 188 -24.31 -3.89 -0.28
C GLU A 188 -24.21 -5.41 -0.49
N ASP A 189 -23.95 -5.85 -1.72
CA ASP A 189 -23.80 -7.28 -2.03
C ASP A 189 -22.48 -7.83 -1.50
N ALA A 190 -21.41 -7.05 -1.51
CA ALA A 190 -20.14 -7.40 -0.88
C ALA A 190 -20.29 -7.60 0.64
N LEU A 191 -21.01 -6.70 1.32
CA LEU A 191 -21.33 -6.82 2.75
C LEU A 191 -22.13 -8.11 3.04
N LYS A 192 -23.13 -8.44 2.22
CA LYS A 192 -23.89 -9.71 2.36
C LYS A 192 -23.00 -10.94 2.17
N ILE A 193 -21.96 -10.87 1.33
CA ILE A 193 -21.00 -11.97 1.15
C ILE A 193 -20.07 -12.06 2.37
N ALA A 194 -19.61 -10.92 2.89
CA ALA A 194 -18.75 -10.85 4.08
C ALA A 194 -19.45 -11.37 5.34
N GLU A 195 -20.71 -11.01 5.57
CA GLU A 195 -21.51 -11.50 6.72
C GLU A 195 -21.57 -13.03 6.77
N LYS A 196 -21.62 -13.69 5.60
CA LYS A 196 -21.64 -15.16 5.51
C LYS A 196 -20.31 -15.81 5.92
N GLN A 197 -19.21 -15.06 5.94
CA GLN A 197 -17.90 -15.59 6.36
C GLN A 197 -17.76 -15.70 7.87
N PHE A 198 -18.60 -14.97 8.63
CA PHE A 198 -18.61 -15.00 10.08
C PHE A 198 -20.02 -15.35 10.59
N PRO A 199 -20.45 -16.62 10.45
CA PRO A 199 -21.76 -17.03 10.94
C PRO A 199 -21.86 -16.82 12.46
N ASP A 200 -23.06 -16.51 12.92
CA ASP A 200 -23.43 -16.40 14.33
C ASP A 200 -22.81 -15.23 15.12
N ILE A 201 -22.05 -14.34 14.47
CA ILE A 201 -21.57 -13.12 15.15
C ILE A 201 -22.69 -12.08 15.26
N ARG A 202 -22.72 -11.37 16.38
CA ARG A 202 -23.56 -10.18 16.52
C ARG A 202 -22.78 -8.95 16.08
N VAL A 203 -22.87 -8.61 14.80
CA VAL A 203 -22.18 -7.47 14.20
C VAL A 203 -22.53 -6.17 14.94
N THR A 204 -21.50 -5.43 15.35
CA THR A 204 -21.59 -4.12 16.00
C THR A 204 -21.04 -2.99 15.13
N GLU A 205 -20.11 -3.29 14.23
CA GLU A 205 -19.48 -2.32 13.35
C GLU A 205 -19.05 -3.00 12.05
N THR A 206 -19.19 -2.30 10.93
CA THR A 206 -18.74 -2.71 9.60
C THR A 206 -18.13 -1.54 8.88
N THR A 207 -16.98 -1.77 8.24
CA THR A 207 -16.42 -0.84 7.26
C THR A 207 -16.22 -1.59 5.95
N ALA A 208 -16.44 -0.90 4.83
CA ALA A 208 -16.20 -1.41 3.49
C ALA A 208 -15.45 -0.34 2.69
N GLU A 209 -14.32 -0.73 2.13
CA GLU A 209 -13.48 0.15 1.33
C GLU A 209 -13.19 -0.52 -0.02
N LEU A 210 -13.33 0.23 -1.10
CA LEU A 210 -12.96 -0.22 -2.43
C LEU A 210 -11.47 0.08 -2.64
N SER A 211 -10.68 -0.96 -2.88
CA SER A 211 -9.22 -0.87 -2.92
C SER A 211 -8.61 -1.77 -3.98
N ILE A 212 -7.52 -1.30 -4.60
CA ILE A 212 -6.71 -2.11 -5.49
C ILE A 212 -5.65 -2.83 -4.67
N GLU A 213 -5.68 -4.16 -4.69
CA GLU A 213 -4.81 -5.02 -3.90
C GLU A 213 -4.05 -6.03 -4.77
N TYR A 214 -2.88 -6.44 -4.30
CA TYR A 214 -2.08 -7.51 -4.93
C TYR A 214 -2.35 -8.83 -4.22
N THR A 215 -3.46 -9.48 -4.58
CA THR A 215 -3.84 -10.79 -4.03
C THR A 215 -3.00 -11.93 -4.58
N LYS A 216 -2.33 -11.69 -5.72
CA LYS A 216 -1.30 -12.55 -6.32
C LYS A 216 -0.10 -11.68 -6.75
N PRO A 217 1.11 -12.25 -6.89
CA PRO A 217 2.26 -11.50 -7.38
C PRO A 217 1.99 -10.80 -8.70
N ASP A 218 2.27 -9.50 -8.74
CA ASP A 218 2.16 -8.62 -9.92
C ASP A 218 0.77 -8.52 -10.56
N VAL A 219 -0.29 -8.96 -9.86
CA VAL A 219 -1.67 -8.86 -10.33
C VAL A 219 -2.46 -7.93 -9.43
N GLN A 220 -2.86 -6.79 -9.99
CA GLN A 220 -3.80 -5.86 -9.35
C GLN A 220 -5.23 -6.37 -9.50
N SER A 221 -5.95 -6.41 -8.39
CA SER A 221 -7.38 -6.70 -8.34
C SER A 221 -8.11 -5.56 -7.66
N LEU A 222 -9.22 -5.10 -8.24
CA LEU A 222 -10.16 -4.24 -7.55
C LEU A 222 -10.92 -5.10 -6.52
N THR A 223 -10.90 -4.69 -5.26
CA THR A 223 -11.43 -5.50 -4.16
C THR A 223 -12.24 -4.67 -3.17
N TRP A 224 -13.28 -5.28 -2.62
CA TRP A 224 -13.93 -4.82 -1.41
C TRP A 224 -13.15 -5.36 -0.21
N VAL A 225 -12.55 -4.44 0.56
CA VAL A 225 -11.87 -4.72 1.83
C VAL A 225 -12.85 -4.40 2.96
N ILE A 226 -13.38 -5.45 3.59
CA ILE A 226 -14.46 -5.33 4.56
C ILE A 226 -13.95 -5.76 5.93
N THR A 227 -14.05 -4.85 6.91
CA THR A 227 -13.80 -5.18 8.31
C THR A 227 -15.12 -5.31 9.05
N MET A 228 -15.32 -6.44 9.72
CA MET A 228 -16.49 -6.70 10.53
C MET A 228 -16.08 -6.88 11.98
N LYS A 229 -16.70 -6.13 12.89
CA LYS A 229 -16.56 -6.35 14.34
C LYS A 229 -17.87 -6.86 14.90
N GLY A 230 -17.80 -8.01 15.56
CA GLY A 230 -18.89 -8.56 16.36
C GLY A 230 -18.73 -8.20 17.84
N LYS A 231 -19.84 -8.28 18.57
CA LYS A 231 -19.84 -8.20 20.03
C LYS A 231 -18.96 -9.34 20.59
N PRO A 232 -18.02 -9.07 21.50
CA PRO A 232 -17.21 -10.11 22.12
C PRO A 232 -18.08 -11.14 22.86
N GLU A 233 -17.70 -12.41 22.75
CA GLU A 233 -18.31 -13.53 23.46
C GLU A 233 -17.23 -14.28 24.24
N ASP A 234 -17.47 -14.58 25.52
CA ASP A 234 -16.50 -15.23 26.42
C ASP A 234 -15.09 -14.60 26.41
N HIS A 235 -15.04 -13.26 26.33
CA HIS A 235 -13.81 -12.46 26.23
C HIS A 235 -13.02 -12.64 24.92
N VAL A 236 -13.61 -13.26 23.90
CA VAL A 236 -13.02 -13.45 22.57
C VAL A 236 -13.63 -12.43 21.59
N LEU A 237 -12.76 -11.72 20.87
CA LEU A 237 -13.17 -10.80 19.80
C LEU A 237 -13.84 -11.58 18.66
N GLN A 238 -14.89 -11.01 18.08
CA GLN A 238 -15.67 -11.65 17.02
C GLN A 238 -15.56 -10.85 15.72
N GLY A 239 -15.60 -11.53 14.58
CA GLY A 239 -15.46 -10.93 13.25
C GLY A 239 -14.03 -11.00 12.71
N GLY A 240 -13.67 -10.05 11.85
CA GLY A 240 -12.39 -10.03 11.17
C GLY A 240 -12.41 -9.23 9.87
N LEU A 241 -11.46 -9.54 9.00
CA LEU A 241 -11.29 -8.95 7.68
C LEU A 241 -11.76 -9.94 6.59
N VAL A 242 -12.50 -9.45 5.60
CA VAL A 242 -12.83 -10.17 4.37
C VAL A 242 -12.37 -9.33 3.18
N VAL A 243 -11.68 -9.95 2.22
CA VAL A 243 -11.32 -9.33 0.95
C VAL A 243 -12.06 -10.06 -0.17
N ILE A 244 -12.83 -9.32 -0.94
CA ILE A 244 -13.72 -9.85 -1.99
C ILE A 244 -13.35 -9.21 -3.31
N ASP A 245 -13.21 -10.00 -4.37
CA ASP A 245 -13.05 -9.48 -5.73
C ASP A 245 -14.28 -8.66 -6.13
N ALA A 246 -14.07 -7.39 -6.47
CA ALA A 246 -15.16 -6.45 -6.72
C ALA A 246 -15.82 -6.62 -8.09
N LEU A 247 -15.30 -7.52 -8.94
CA LEU A 247 -15.88 -7.85 -10.24
C LEU A 247 -16.68 -9.15 -10.18
N THR A 248 -16.16 -10.16 -9.49
CA THR A 248 -16.70 -11.52 -9.50
C THR A 248 -17.47 -11.89 -8.23
N GLY A 249 -17.23 -11.19 -7.12
CA GLY A 249 -17.72 -11.56 -5.80
C GLY A 249 -17.02 -12.77 -5.18
N GLU A 250 -15.89 -13.21 -5.74
CA GLU A 250 -15.07 -14.26 -5.14
C GLU A 250 -14.44 -13.77 -3.83
N VAL A 251 -14.53 -14.58 -2.77
CA VAL A 251 -13.83 -14.30 -1.50
C VAL A 251 -12.37 -14.68 -1.66
N LEU A 252 -11.48 -13.68 -1.68
CA LEU A 252 -10.04 -13.84 -1.89
C LEU A 252 -9.31 -14.12 -0.58
N MET A 253 -9.80 -13.57 0.53
CA MET A 253 -9.21 -13.77 1.86
C MET A 253 -10.25 -13.59 2.96
N THR A 254 -10.17 -14.42 3.99
CA THR A 254 -10.87 -14.25 5.26
C THR A 254 -9.85 -14.37 6.40
N SER A 255 -9.78 -13.36 7.25
CA SER A 255 -8.88 -13.32 8.42
C SER A 255 -9.69 -12.98 9.68
N PRO A 256 -10.09 -13.97 10.49
CA PRO A 256 -10.80 -13.71 11.75
C PRO A 256 -9.89 -12.97 12.74
N TYR A 257 -10.49 -12.24 13.68
CA TYR A 257 -9.77 -11.78 14.86
C TYR A 257 -9.28 -12.96 15.69
N LEU A 258 -8.08 -12.83 16.25
CA LEU A 258 -7.46 -13.79 17.17
C LEU A 258 -7.83 -13.51 18.62
#